data_AF-B1T4F5-F1
#
_entry.id   AF-B1T4F5-F1
#
_cell.length_a   1.000
_cell.length_b   1.000
_cell.length_c   1.000
_cell.angle_alpha   90.00
_cell.angle_beta   90.00
_cell.angle_gamma   90.00
#
_symmetry.space_group_name_H-M   'P 1'
#
loop_
_entity.id
_entity.type
_entity.pdbx_description
1 polymer ?
#
loop_
_entity_poly.entity_id
_entity_poly.type
_entity_poly.pdbx_seq_one_letter_code
_entity_poly.pdbx_strand_id
1 'polypeptide(L)'
;MGDYLTPGVYVEEKGALTLGIQAGETAVPVFVGHFDPVAGGVVPPPVRCVRVDSWLDFSLQFRTDASESFHIDLKNKDSPELHGTYLGSYSVRLFLENGGGRCYVLPLNEFSDQRIAEIGPAVEQCPDITLLCWCEHRSAEDERKILAALGQLTGAGSRGMQGRFLLADATRRGSDIEVSPVSDHRHAAAYFPALRTTYRFAESTDRVQVKNCTVAGKPLGTIGAIRECCEGNYSMLTAAADKVAAAASSVENQLQGAGEVGLLHSCLASLAKLKNISFLRSGDDAVKEPCQALLKIIGNVSDEKRAQFGLAFLEGVLNEYVDCKTAIDKCPDIRSVIRAAEQPVILRASVAIAGVYARTDRERGVWKAPANVELSGVAGLVSVNPDTGRIDEIRVDDALNDQLIKGGVNAVRFFSGRGYVVWGARTLVNSAETAWRYIPVRRLFDAVERDVQDAMRVAVFEPNNQPTWTSVRTVVGQYLYRLWERGALMGATPEQAYFVRVGLAETMTAEDIESGRLIVKIGLAAVRPAEYIILQLTQDMVAI
;
A
#
# COMPACT_ATOMS: atom_id res chain seq x y z
N MET A 1 47.38 36.72 -1.03
CA MET A 1 48.84 36.63 -0.79
C MET A 1 49.26 37.98 -0.25
N GLY A 2 49.79 38.05 0.97
CA GLY A 2 50.29 39.31 1.53
C GLY A 2 51.68 39.61 0.98
N ASP A 3 51.94 40.84 0.59
CA ASP A 3 53.27 41.32 0.20
C ASP A 3 54.16 41.45 1.44
N TYR A 4 55.21 40.65 1.54
CA TYR A 4 56.19 40.70 2.62
C TYR A 4 57.41 41.51 2.18
N LEU A 5 57.74 42.61 2.88
CA LEU A 5 58.77 43.58 2.49
C LEU A 5 60.00 43.66 3.43
N THR A 6 60.08 42.88 4.50
CA THR A 6 61.22 42.92 5.45
C THR A 6 61.77 41.55 5.85
N PRO A 7 63.10 41.41 6.07
CA PRO A 7 63.68 40.17 6.56
C PRO A 7 63.36 39.94 8.05
N GLY A 8 62.68 38.83 8.36
CA GLY A 8 62.31 38.42 9.72
C GLY A 8 61.66 37.02 9.73
N VAL A 9 61.38 36.46 10.91
CA VAL A 9 60.61 35.22 11.05
C VAL A 9 59.12 35.57 11.06
N TYR A 10 58.37 35.07 10.08
CA TYR A 10 56.91 35.16 10.03
C TYR A 10 56.34 33.76 10.24
N VAL A 11 55.46 33.61 11.22
CA VAL A 11 54.68 32.37 11.43
C VAL A 11 53.24 32.68 11.04
N GLU A 12 52.78 32.10 9.93
CA GLU A 12 51.35 31.98 9.62
C GLU A 12 50.94 30.52 9.84
N GLU A 13 50.16 30.26 10.88
CA GLU A 13 49.31 29.08 10.93
C GLU A 13 47.93 29.46 10.39
N LYS A 14 47.66 29.06 9.14
CA LYS A 14 46.31 29.12 8.56
C LYS A 14 45.85 27.73 8.18
N GLY A 15 45.54 26.94 9.19
CA GLY A 15 44.57 25.84 9.08
C GLY A 15 43.24 26.32 9.65
N ALA A 16 42.53 27.21 8.95
CA ALA A 16 41.16 27.52 9.35
C ALA A 16 40.28 26.32 8.97
N LEU A 17 39.71 25.65 9.98
CA LEU A 17 38.72 24.60 9.77
C LEU A 17 37.51 25.20 9.03
N THR A 18 37.31 24.84 7.77
CA THR A 18 36.10 25.21 7.04
C THR A 18 34.98 24.23 7.41
N LEU A 19 34.26 24.58 8.46
CA LEU A 19 33.02 23.90 8.84
C LEU A 19 31.84 24.53 8.09
N GLY A 20 30.95 23.71 7.55
CA GLY A 20 29.74 24.16 6.88
C GLY A 20 28.63 23.15 7.05
N ILE A 21 27.44 23.59 7.48
CA ILE A 21 26.25 22.75 7.54
C ILE A 21 25.49 22.88 6.22
N GLN A 22 25.45 21.78 5.46
CA GLN A 22 24.53 21.60 4.34
C GLN A 22 23.29 20.85 4.83
N ALA A 23 22.10 21.35 4.49
CA ALA A 23 20.87 20.65 4.80
C ALA A 23 20.74 19.42 3.88
N GLY A 24 20.65 18.22 4.47
CA GLY A 24 20.39 16.99 3.73
C GLY A 24 18.91 16.85 3.35
N GLU A 25 18.59 15.88 2.47
CA GLU A 25 17.19 15.54 2.18
C GLU A 25 16.48 15.09 3.48
N THR A 26 15.33 15.67 3.79
CA THR A 26 14.63 15.49 5.09
C THR A 26 13.60 14.35 5.08
N ALA A 27 13.30 13.80 3.89
CA ALA A 27 12.28 12.79 3.67
C ALA A 27 12.76 11.75 2.65
N VAL A 28 13.66 10.86 3.08
CA VAL A 28 14.14 9.72 2.30
C VAL A 28 13.56 8.44 2.94
N PRO A 29 12.48 7.87 2.40
CA PRO A 29 11.87 6.68 2.97
C PRO A 29 12.61 5.41 2.56
N VAL A 30 12.57 4.41 3.45
CA VAL A 30 12.70 3.01 3.08
C VAL A 30 11.33 2.35 3.08
N PHE A 31 11.00 1.72 1.95
CA PHE A 31 9.81 0.91 1.77
C PHE A 31 10.16 -0.55 2.01
N VAL A 32 9.67 -1.10 3.12
CA VAL A 32 9.80 -2.53 3.44
C VAL A 32 8.53 -3.22 3.01
N GLY A 33 8.65 -4.31 2.27
CA GLY A 33 7.51 -5.01 1.68
C GLY A 33 7.97 -6.07 0.69
N HIS A 34 7.04 -6.59 -0.11
CA HIS A 34 7.38 -7.57 -1.13
C HIS A 34 7.75 -6.87 -2.44
N PHE A 35 8.94 -7.16 -2.95
CA PHE A 35 9.46 -6.58 -4.18
C PHE A 35 10.19 -7.65 -4.99
N ASP A 36 9.72 -7.92 -6.20
CA ASP A 36 10.29 -8.92 -7.10
C ASP A 36 11.32 -8.28 -8.04
N PRO A 37 12.60 -8.69 -8.02
CA PRO A 37 13.60 -8.17 -8.95
C PRO A 37 13.31 -8.57 -10.41
N VAL A 38 13.60 -7.68 -11.37
CA VAL A 38 13.43 -7.97 -12.81
C VAL A 38 14.33 -9.12 -13.28
N ALA A 39 15.53 -9.24 -12.72
CA ALA A 39 16.47 -10.30 -13.07
C ALA A 39 15.96 -11.72 -12.74
N GLY A 40 14.87 -11.84 -11.98
CA GLY A 40 14.34 -13.10 -11.48
C GLY A 40 15.21 -13.69 -10.36
N GLY A 41 14.64 -14.66 -9.63
CA GLY A 41 15.33 -15.36 -8.55
C GLY A 41 14.97 -14.88 -7.14
N VAL A 42 15.34 -15.70 -6.15
CA VAL A 42 15.12 -15.40 -4.73
C VAL A 42 16.10 -14.31 -4.30
N VAL A 43 15.60 -13.29 -3.60
CA VAL A 43 16.42 -12.22 -3.02
C VAL A 43 17.43 -12.85 -2.05
N PRO A 44 18.74 -12.88 -2.37
CA PRO A 44 19.70 -13.65 -1.60
C PRO A 44 19.89 -13.01 -0.20
N PRO A 45 20.05 -13.82 0.85
CA PRO A 45 20.43 -13.30 2.17
C PRO A 45 21.89 -12.82 2.16
N PRO A 46 22.23 -11.73 2.87
CA PRO A 46 21.32 -10.89 3.68
C PRO A 46 20.52 -9.91 2.82
N VAL A 47 19.30 -9.53 3.26
CA VAL A 47 18.54 -8.46 2.59
C VAL A 47 19.34 -7.16 2.60
N ARG A 48 19.24 -6.38 1.53
CA ARG A 48 19.87 -5.07 1.41
C ARG A 48 18.87 -4.04 0.93
N CYS A 49 19.03 -2.82 1.42
CA CYS A 49 18.31 -1.68 0.87
C CYS A 49 18.84 -1.39 -0.53
N VAL A 50 17.92 -1.28 -1.49
CA VAL A 50 18.20 -0.93 -2.88
C VAL A 50 17.75 0.50 -3.11
N ARG A 51 18.66 1.36 -3.58
CA ARG A 51 18.35 2.75 -3.87
C ARG A 51 17.56 2.85 -5.17
N VAL A 52 16.53 3.69 -5.14
CA VAL A 52 15.64 3.99 -6.26
C VAL A 52 15.53 5.50 -6.39
N ASP A 53 16.02 6.05 -7.49
CA ASP A 53 16.03 7.50 -7.72
C ASP A 53 14.80 8.02 -8.47
N SER A 54 14.09 7.14 -9.19
CA SER A 54 12.89 7.49 -9.97
C SER A 54 12.03 6.27 -10.28
N TRP A 55 10.83 6.49 -10.86
CA TRP A 55 9.99 5.39 -11.34
C TRP A 55 10.65 4.56 -12.45
N LEU A 56 11.40 5.21 -13.35
CA LEU A 56 12.12 4.50 -14.41
C LEU A 56 13.16 3.56 -13.81
N ASP A 57 13.94 4.08 -12.86
CA ASP A 57 14.94 3.31 -12.12
C ASP A 57 14.30 2.14 -11.37
N PHE A 58 13.16 2.37 -10.70
CA PHE A 58 12.38 1.30 -10.08
C PHE A 58 11.99 0.22 -11.09
N SER A 59 11.43 0.59 -12.25
CA SER A 59 10.96 -0.36 -13.27
C SER A 59 12.07 -1.17 -13.96
N LEU A 60 13.32 -0.67 -13.93
CA LEU A 60 14.49 -1.41 -14.41
C LEU A 60 14.98 -2.44 -13.40
N GLN A 61 14.79 -2.19 -12.10
CA GLN A 61 15.29 -3.03 -11.01
C GLN A 61 14.24 -4.02 -10.50
N PHE A 62 12.97 -3.61 -10.41
CA PHE A 62 11.85 -4.36 -9.85
C PHE A 62 10.67 -4.46 -10.79
N ARG A 63 9.92 -5.55 -10.68
CA ARG A 63 8.70 -5.76 -11.46
C ARG A 63 7.63 -4.76 -11.03
N THR A 64 6.94 -4.22 -12.03
CA THR A 64 5.81 -3.32 -11.85
C THR A 64 4.47 -4.04 -11.96
N ASP A 65 4.43 -5.23 -12.57
CA ASP A 65 3.26 -6.09 -12.64
C ASP A 65 3.26 -7.15 -11.53
N ALA A 66 2.10 -7.34 -10.89
CA ALA A 66 1.92 -8.39 -9.89
C ALA A 66 1.47 -9.72 -10.52
N SER A 67 1.44 -9.83 -11.85
CA SER A 67 0.68 -10.86 -12.56
C SER A 67 1.14 -12.30 -12.33
N GLU A 68 2.43 -12.52 -12.07
CA GLU A 68 2.96 -13.87 -11.81
C GLU A 68 2.79 -14.32 -10.35
N SER A 69 2.70 -13.36 -9.45
CA SER A 69 2.65 -13.57 -8.01
C SER A 69 1.18 -13.63 -7.52
N PHE A 70 0.28 -13.01 -8.27
CA PHE A 70 -1.17 -13.03 -8.12
C PHE A 70 -1.79 -14.34 -8.61
N HIS A 71 -2.72 -14.91 -7.83
CA HIS A 71 -3.60 -15.95 -8.34
C HIS A 71 -5.02 -15.86 -7.76
N ILE A 72 -5.99 -16.22 -8.59
CA ILE A 72 -7.38 -16.39 -8.15
C ILE A 72 -7.57 -17.84 -7.72
N ASP A 73 -8.01 -18.06 -6.49
CA ASP A 73 -8.39 -19.39 -6.01
C ASP A 73 -9.90 -19.59 -6.21
N LEU A 74 -10.26 -20.64 -6.97
CA LEU A 74 -11.63 -21.05 -7.26
C LEU A 74 -12.13 -22.22 -6.38
N LYS A 75 -11.65 -22.35 -5.13
CA LYS A 75 -12.23 -23.29 -4.14
C LYS A 75 -13.75 -23.24 -4.07
N ASN A 76 -14.33 -22.04 -4.17
CA ASN A 76 -15.77 -21.84 -4.34
C ASN A 76 -16.03 -21.18 -5.70
N LYS A 77 -16.78 -21.86 -6.58
CA LYS A 77 -17.06 -21.38 -7.94
C LYS A 77 -17.84 -20.05 -7.97
N ASP A 78 -18.63 -19.79 -6.93
CA ASP A 78 -19.50 -18.61 -6.85
C ASP A 78 -18.80 -17.41 -6.19
N SER A 79 -17.66 -17.63 -5.53
CA SER A 79 -16.91 -16.62 -4.78
C SER A 79 -15.40 -16.81 -4.97
N PRO A 80 -14.83 -16.43 -6.13
CA PRO A 80 -13.39 -16.44 -6.35
C PRO A 80 -12.66 -15.56 -5.33
N GLU A 81 -11.61 -16.09 -4.71
CA GLU A 81 -10.78 -15.35 -3.77
C GLU A 81 -9.46 -14.93 -4.40
N LEU A 82 -9.04 -13.71 -4.08
CA LEU A 82 -7.77 -13.16 -4.50
C LEU A 82 -6.66 -13.55 -3.53
N HIS A 83 -5.60 -14.22 -4.01
CA HIS A 83 -4.46 -14.61 -3.19
C HIS A 83 -3.15 -14.07 -3.78
N GLY A 84 -2.27 -13.56 -2.91
CA GLY A 84 -0.96 -13.03 -3.30
C GLY A 84 -0.94 -11.54 -3.59
N THR A 85 -1.41 -10.71 -2.64
CA THR A 85 -1.42 -9.26 -2.81
C THR A 85 -0.05 -8.68 -2.43
N TYR A 86 0.72 -8.29 -3.44
CA TYR A 86 2.02 -7.65 -3.27
C TYR A 86 1.88 -6.16 -3.57
N LEU A 87 2.02 -5.35 -2.53
CA LEU A 87 1.70 -3.93 -2.56
C LEU A 87 2.93 -3.05 -2.75
N GLY A 88 4.15 -3.60 -2.64
CA GLY A 88 5.40 -2.86 -2.72
C GLY A 88 5.53 -1.94 -3.95
N SER A 89 5.36 -2.46 -5.16
CA SER A 89 5.49 -1.68 -6.40
C SER A 89 4.44 -0.55 -6.49
N TYR A 90 3.19 -0.85 -6.15
CA TYR A 90 2.11 0.13 -6.10
C TYR A 90 2.32 1.18 -4.99
N SER A 91 2.95 0.80 -3.88
CA SER A 91 3.30 1.71 -2.79
C SER A 91 4.34 2.74 -3.22
N VAL A 92 5.40 2.29 -3.90
CA VAL A 92 6.43 3.18 -4.48
C VAL A 92 5.82 4.08 -5.55
N ARG A 93 4.92 3.56 -6.39
CA ARG A 93 4.18 4.36 -7.37
C ARG A 93 3.37 5.48 -6.69
N LEU A 94 2.56 5.13 -5.69
CA LEU A 94 1.72 6.10 -4.98
C LEU A 94 2.55 7.15 -4.24
N PHE A 95 3.69 6.74 -3.67
CA PHE A 95 4.66 7.65 -3.06
C PHE A 95 5.18 8.69 -4.06
N LEU A 96 5.63 8.26 -5.24
CA LEU A 96 6.15 9.15 -6.28
C LEU A 96 5.06 10.07 -6.83
N GLU A 97 3.84 9.56 -7.07
CA GLU A 97 2.68 10.35 -7.51
C GLU A 97 2.28 11.44 -6.49
N ASN A 98 2.57 11.24 -5.19
CA ASN A 98 2.31 12.22 -4.13
C ASN A 98 3.50 13.16 -3.85
N GLY A 99 4.49 13.21 -4.75
CA GLY A 99 5.63 14.13 -4.69
C GLY A 99 6.88 13.58 -4.01
N GLY A 100 6.93 12.25 -3.86
CA GLY A 100 8.11 11.50 -3.46
C GLY A 100 9.33 11.77 -4.34
N GLY A 101 10.52 11.67 -3.74
CA GLY A 101 11.81 11.77 -4.43
C GLY A 101 12.53 10.42 -4.45
N ARG A 102 13.85 10.44 -4.22
CA ARG A 102 14.61 9.20 -4.02
C ARG A 102 14.09 8.42 -2.81
N CYS A 103 14.12 7.11 -2.89
CA CYS A 103 13.77 6.22 -1.80
C CYS A 103 14.65 4.97 -1.79
N TYR A 104 14.57 4.21 -0.71
CA TYR A 104 15.11 2.86 -0.63
C TYR A 104 13.98 1.85 -0.65
N VAL A 105 14.26 0.70 -1.25
CA VAL A 105 13.38 -0.48 -1.25
C VAL A 105 14.10 -1.59 -0.50
N LEU A 106 13.43 -2.20 0.48
CA LEU A 106 13.92 -3.36 1.20
C LEU A 106 13.05 -4.57 0.88
N PRO A 107 13.48 -5.46 -0.04
CA PRO A 107 12.70 -6.62 -0.47
C PRO A 107 12.61 -7.70 0.62
N LEU A 108 11.46 -7.78 1.29
CA LEU A 108 11.12 -8.77 2.31
C LEU A 108 10.07 -9.75 1.77
N ASN A 109 10.48 -10.58 0.80
CA ASN A 109 9.53 -11.44 0.08
C ASN A 109 9.05 -12.64 0.91
N GLU A 110 9.95 -13.17 1.74
CA GLU A 110 9.65 -14.23 2.71
C GLU A 110 9.47 -13.64 4.11
N PHE A 111 8.41 -14.07 4.79
CA PHE A 111 8.09 -13.61 6.12
C PHE A 111 8.49 -14.65 7.18
N SER A 112 9.61 -14.40 7.86
CA SER A 112 10.08 -15.21 8.98
C SER A 112 10.81 -14.34 10.00
N ASP A 113 10.87 -14.78 11.26
CA ASP A 113 11.55 -14.02 12.32
C ASP A 113 13.03 -13.76 11.97
N GLN A 114 13.68 -14.70 11.27
CA GLN A 114 15.05 -14.52 10.74
C GLN A 114 15.13 -13.38 9.73
N ARG A 115 14.20 -13.32 8.77
CA ARG A 115 14.18 -12.27 7.74
C ARG A 115 13.81 -10.90 8.31
N ILE A 116 12.94 -10.85 9.32
CA ILE A 116 12.60 -9.60 10.03
C ILE A 116 13.81 -9.06 10.78
N ALA A 117 14.62 -9.93 11.40
CA ALA A 117 15.83 -9.53 12.11
C ALA A 117 16.90 -8.89 11.20
N GLU A 118 16.88 -9.18 9.89
CA GLU A 118 17.78 -8.58 8.90
C GLU A 118 17.43 -7.11 8.56
N ILE A 119 16.22 -6.62 8.90
CA ILE A 119 15.77 -5.26 8.58
C ILE A 119 16.70 -4.20 9.20
N GLY A 120 17.02 -4.35 10.50
CA GLY A 120 17.84 -3.38 11.21
C GLY A 120 19.23 -3.20 10.59
N PRO A 121 20.03 -4.28 10.48
CA PRO A 121 21.34 -4.23 9.83
C PRO A 121 21.32 -3.72 8.38
N ALA A 122 20.26 -4.00 7.62
CA ALA A 122 20.11 -3.52 6.24
C ALA A 122 19.84 -2.00 6.18
N VAL A 123 19.00 -1.49 7.07
CA VAL A 123 18.66 -0.06 7.14
C VAL A 123 19.82 0.76 7.75
N GLU A 124 20.60 0.19 8.67
CA GLU A 124 21.81 0.81 9.23
C GLU A 124 22.95 1.00 8.21
N GLN A 125 22.97 0.25 7.10
CA GLN A 125 23.93 0.47 6.01
C GLN A 125 23.61 1.71 5.17
N CYS A 126 22.42 2.29 5.33
CA CYS A 126 21.93 3.43 4.56
C CYS A 126 21.62 4.61 5.53
N PRO A 127 22.64 5.41 5.89
CA PRO A 127 22.52 6.45 6.92
C PRO A 127 21.61 7.62 6.53
N ASP A 128 21.31 7.79 5.25
CA ASP A 128 20.46 8.86 4.73
C ASP A 128 18.96 8.55 4.81
N ILE A 129 18.57 7.33 5.20
CA ILE A 129 17.16 6.96 5.45
C ILE A 129 16.63 7.75 6.65
N THR A 130 15.54 8.48 6.45
CA THR A 130 14.86 9.24 7.50
C THR A 130 13.44 8.76 7.81
N LEU A 131 12.76 8.13 6.85
CA LEU A 131 11.40 7.65 7.03
C LEU A 131 11.36 6.12 6.91
N LEU A 132 10.56 5.48 7.76
CA LEU A 132 10.35 4.03 7.75
C LEU A 132 8.91 3.75 7.37
N CYS A 133 8.69 2.94 6.33
CA CYS A 133 7.37 2.62 5.80
C CYS A 133 7.21 1.12 5.59
N TRP A 134 6.08 0.58 6.04
CA TRP A 134 5.64 -0.79 5.73
C TRP A 134 4.60 -0.75 4.61
N CYS A 135 4.71 -1.63 3.62
CA CYS A 135 3.87 -1.57 2.42
C CYS A 135 2.67 -2.51 2.45
N GLU A 136 2.76 -3.64 3.15
CA GLU A 136 1.79 -4.74 2.99
C GLU A 136 0.65 -4.69 4.01
N HIS A 137 -0.48 -5.34 3.69
CA HIS A 137 -1.50 -5.69 4.67
C HIS A 137 -1.31 -7.15 5.07
N ARG A 138 -1.01 -7.42 6.34
CA ARG A 138 -0.81 -8.79 6.85
C ARG A 138 -1.62 -9.02 8.13
N SER A 139 -1.46 -10.21 8.71
CA SER A 139 -2.05 -10.52 9.99
C SER A 139 -1.56 -9.54 11.06
N ALA A 140 -2.37 -9.31 12.08
CA ALA A 140 -2.00 -8.39 13.15
C ALA A 140 -0.79 -8.84 13.97
N GLU A 141 -0.44 -10.12 13.96
CA GLU A 141 0.78 -10.63 14.57
C GLU A 141 2.00 -10.22 13.74
N ASP A 142 1.96 -10.46 12.43
CA ASP A 142 3.04 -10.13 11.50
C ASP A 142 3.32 -8.63 11.49
N GLU A 143 2.26 -7.81 11.42
CA GLU A 143 2.39 -6.35 11.45
C GLU A 143 3.01 -5.86 12.77
N ARG A 144 2.68 -6.49 13.90
CA ARG A 144 3.31 -6.17 15.20
C ARG A 144 4.79 -6.47 15.20
N LYS A 145 5.22 -7.61 14.65
CA LYS A 145 6.65 -7.98 14.57
C LYS A 145 7.43 -7.00 13.70
N ILE A 146 6.90 -6.63 12.54
CA ILE A 146 7.56 -5.68 11.62
C ILE A 146 7.64 -4.29 12.23
N LEU A 147 6.54 -3.77 12.78
CA LEU A 147 6.52 -2.43 13.35
C LEU A 147 7.38 -2.34 14.62
N ALA A 148 7.52 -3.43 15.38
CA ALA A 148 8.50 -3.51 16.46
C ALA A 148 9.94 -3.44 15.92
N ALA A 149 10.27 -4.18 14.87
CA ALA A 149 11.60 -4.15 14.25
C ALA A 149 11.94 -2.77 13.67
N LEU A 150 11.00 -2.14 12.96
CA LEU A 150 11.15 -0.77 12.46
C LEU A 150 11.20 0.26 13.60
N GLY A 151 10.39 0.09 14.63
CA GLY A 151 10.36 0.95 15.82
C GLY A 151 11.71 0.97 16.54
N GLN A 152 12.42 -0.16 16.64
CA GLN A 152 13.76 -0.21 17.23
C GLN A 152 14.78 0.66 16.49
N LEU A 153 14.52 1.01 15.24
CA LEU A 153 15.33 1.93 14.44
C LEU A 153 14.98 3.40 14.68
N THR A 154 13.93 3.67 15.45
CA THR A 154 13.53 5.00 15.92
C THR A 154 14.07 5.22 17.34
N GLY A 155 14.97 6.20 17.52
CA GLY A 155 15.43 6.64 18.84
C GLY A 155 16.85 6.24 19.28
N ALA A 156 17.29 6.88 20.37
CA ALA A 156 18.67 7.04 20.85
C ALA A 156 19.37 5.81 21.48
N GLY A 157 18.80 4.60 21.34
CA GLY A 157 19.33 3.38 21.98
C GLY A 157 20.39 2.62 21.14
N SER A 158 20.42 2.85 19.83
CA SER A 158 21.37 2.24 18.91
C SER A 158 22.52 3.21 18.64
N ARG A 159 23.75 2.70 18.76
CA ARG A 159 25.03 3.44 18.74
C ARG A 159 25.36 4.11 17.39
N GLY A 160 24.45 4.82 16.73
CA GLY A 160 24.87 5.55 15.53
C GLY A 160 23.87 6.28 14.66
N MET A 161 22.54 6.16 14.81
CA MET A 161 21.63 6.83 13.85
C MET A 161 20.45 7.51 14.55
N GLN A 162 20.63 8.82 14.78
CA GLN A 162 19.63 9.74 15.31
C GLN A 162 18.80 10.30 14.15
N GLY A 163 17.45 10.30 14.27
CA GLY A 163 16.58 11.04 13.35
C GLY A 163 15.75 10.23 12.33
N ARG A 164 15.50 8.93 12.57
CA ARG A 164 14.50 8.17 11.80
C ARG A 164 13.10 8.32 12.37
N PHE A 165 12.11 8.39 11.49
CA PHE A 165 10.71 8.59 11.83
C PHE A 165 9.82 7.51 11.19
N LEU A 166 9.08 6.76 12.00
CA LEU A 166 8.20 5.68 11.56
C LEU A 166 6.82 6.20 11.15
N LEU A 167 6.41 5.87 9.92
CA LEU A 167 5.04 6.07 9.45
C LEU A 167 4.29 4.74 9.59
N ALA A 168 3.39 4.69 10.56
CA ALA A 168 2.53 3.55 10.84
C ALA A 168 1.11 3.79 10.31
N ASP A 169 0.31 2.74 10.31
CA ASP A 169 -1.12 2.83 10.01
C ASP A 169 -1.91 2.20 11.15
N ALA A 170 -3.06 2.78 11.45
CA ALA A 170 -4.00 2.19 12.38
C ALA A 170 -4.91 1.20 11.65
N THR A 171 -5.44 0.23 12.40
CA THR A 171 -6.43 -0.72 11.92
C THR A 171 -7.69 -0.60 12.76
N ARG A 172 -8.84 -1.01 12.20
CA ARG A 172 -10.12 -0.96 12.91
C ARG A 172 -10.58 -2.37 13.26
N ARG A 173 -10.84 -2.61 14.54
CA ARG A 173 -11.44 -3.84 15.08
C ARG A 173 -12.80 -3.51 15.67
N GLY A 174 -13.86 -3.72 14.90
CA GLY A 174 -15.21 -3.34 15.32
C GLY A 174 -15.36 -1.81 15.46
N SER A 175 -15.61 -1.31 16.67
CA SER A 175 -15.63 0.13 16.97
C SER A 175 -14.25 0.73 17.20
N ASP A 176 -13.27 -0.09 17.55
CA ASP A 176 -12.00 0.39 18.10
C ASP A 176 -10.96 0.57 17.01
N ILE A 177 -10.13 1.60 17.15
CA ILE A 177 -9.04 1.92 16.24
C ILE A 177 -7.74 1.74 16.99
N GLU A 178 -6.92 0.82 16.49
CA GLU A 178 -5.71 0.38 17.14
C GLU A 178 -4.49 0.68 16.29
N VAL A 179 -3.43 1.14 16.95
CA VAL A 179 -2.09 1.26 16.36
C VAL A 179 -1.23 0.17 16.98
N SER A 180 -0.52 -0.59 16.15
CA SER A 180 0.45 -1.56 16.66
C SER A 180 1.49 -0.87 17.55
N PRO A 181 1.87 -1.46 18.69
CA PRO A 181 2.82 -0.86 19.62
C PRO A 181 4.16 -0.52 18.94
N VAL A 182 4.72 0.65 19.27
CA VAL A 182 6.02 1.12 18.80
C VAL A 182 6.89 1.52 19.99
N SER A 183 8.21 1.41 19.86
CA SER A 183 9.15 1.64 20.96
C SER A 183 9.32 3.13 21.32
N ASP A 184 9.35 4.03 20.34
CA ASP A 184 9.43 5.49 20.59
C ASP A 184 8.26 6.22 19.91
N HIS A 185 7.30 6.61 20.74
CA HIS A 185 6.09 7.32 20.32
C HIS A 185 6.38 8.73 19.79
N ARG A 186 7.53 9.33 20.13
CA ARG A 186 7.90 10.67 19.63
C ARG A 186 8.26 10.63 18.16
N HIS A 187 8.91 9.55 17.73
CA HIS A 187 9.43 9.36 16.38
C HIS A 187 8.50 8.50 15.51
N ALA A 188 7.21 8.51 15.82
CA ALA A 188 6.22 7.74 15.08
C ALA A 188 4.92 8.53 14.91
N ALA A 189 4.25 8.33 13.78
CA ALA A 189 2.90 8.82 13.52
C ALA A 189 2.08 7.73 12.85
N ALA A 190 0.82 7.56 13.29
CA ALA A 190 -0.11 6.64 12.66
C ALA A 190 -1.13 7.37 11.79
N TYR A 191 -1.53 6.72 10.71
CA TYR A 191 -2.53 7.22 9.76
C TYR A 191 -3.69 6.24 9.59
N PHE A 192 -4.87 6.78 9.33
CA PHE A 192 -6.09 6.01 9.05
C PHE A 192 -7.05 6.87 8.22
N PRO A 193 -7.84 6.30 7.31
CA PRO A 193 -7.96 4.89 6.91
C PRO A 193 -6.96 4.49 5.81
N ALA A 194 -6.97 3.20 5.42
CA ALA A 194 -6.27 2.73 4.22
C ALA A 194 -6.88 3.33 2.95
N LEU A 195 -6.09 3.35 1.87
CA LEU A 195 -6.39 4.06 0.64
C LEU A 195 -6.78 3.05 -0.45
N ARG A 196 -8.00 3.18 -0.98
CA ARG A 196 -8.37 2.53 -2.22
C ARG A 196 -7.85 3.37 -3.37
N THR A 197 -6.96 2.81 -4.18
CA THR A 197 -6.35 3.53 -5.30
C THR A 197 -7.16 3.40 -6.58
N THR A 198 -6.79 4.18 -7.59
CA THR A 198 -7.28 4.00 -8.97
C THR A 198 -6.56 2.86 -9.71
N TYR A 199 -5.58 2.21 -9.08
CA TYR A 199 -4.78 1.16 -9.71
C TYR A 199 -5.52 -0.18 -9.74
N ARG A 200 -5.11 -1.05 -10.66
CA ARG A 200 -5.59 -2.43 -10.81
C ARG A 200 -4.41 -3.37 -10.80
N PHE A 201 -4.61 -4.58 -10.27
CA PHE A 201 -3.55 -5.59 -10.16
C PHE A 201 -3.05 -6.12 -11.50
N ALA A 202 -3.89 -6.10 -12.53
CA ALA A 202 -3.56 -6.55 -13.86
C ALA A 202 -3.94 -5.48 -14.90
N GLU A 203 -2.97 -5.11 -15.75
CA GLU A 203 -3.25 -4.33 -16.97
C GLU A 203 -3.89 -5.19 -18.07
N SER A 204 -3.65 -6.51 -18.03
CA SER A 204 -4.25 -7.52 -18.90
C SER A 204 -4.70 -8.74 -18.09
N THR A 205 -5.97 -9.10 -18.21
CA THR A 205 -6.57 -10.25 -17.52
C THR A 205 -5.93 -11.57 -17.89
N ASP A 206 -5.26 -11.67 -19.05
CA ASP A 206 -4.79 -12.95 -19.58
C ASP A 206 -3.52 -13.47 -18.89
N ARG A 207 -2.81 -12.60 -18.16
CA ARG A 207 -1.62 -12.97 -17.38
C ARG A 207 -1.93 -13.42 -15.95
N VAL A 208 -3.18 -13.30 -15.52
CA VAL A 208 -3.62 -13.73 -14.20
C VAL A 208 -3.61 -15.26 -14.12
N GLN A 209 -2.93 -15.81 -13.12
CA GLN A 209 -3.04 -17.23 -12.81
C GLN A 209 -4.35 -17.54 -12.08
N VAL A 210 -4.98 -18.66 -12.43
CA VAL A 210 -6.17 -19.18 -11.74
C VAL A 210 -5.86 -20.58 -11.24
N LYS A 211 -5.97 -20.78 -9.92
CA LYS A 211 -5.76 -22.06 -9.25
C LYS A 211 -7.09 -22.73 -8.95
N ASN A 212 -7.04 -24.05 -8.76
CA ASN A 212 -8.20 -24.90 -8.47
C ASN A 212 -9.32 -24.82 -9.53
N CYS A 213 -8.97 -24.41 -10.74
CA CYS A 213 -9.86 -24.39 -11.89
C CYS A 213 -9.63 -25.61 -12.76
N THR A 214 -10.55 -26.58 -12.72
CA THR A 214 -10.51 -27.75 -13.61
C THR A 214 -11.84 -27.91 -14.34
N VAL A 215 -11.79 -28.08 -15.65
CA VAL A 215 -12.95 -28.41 -16.49
C VAL A 215 -12.62 -29.69 -17.25
N ALA A 216 -13.48 -30.71 -17.10
CA ALA A 216 -13.27 -32.05 -17.68
C ALA A 216 -11.89 -32.66 -17.38
N GLY A 217 -11.36 -32.45 -16.17
CA GLY A 217 -10.05 -32.97 -15.75
C GLY A 217 -8.83 -32.20 -16.28
N LYS A 218 -9.03 -31.16 -17.10
CA LYS A 218 -7.95 -30.26 -17.56
C LYS A 218 -7.85 -29.04 -16.65
N PRO A 219 -6.65 -28.71 -16.13
CA PRO A 219 -6.44 -27.47 -15.39
C PRO A 219 -6.47 -26.28 -16.33
N LEU A 220 -7.30 -25.28 -16.03
CA LEU A 220 -7.32 -23.99 -16.73
C LEU A 220 -6.54 -22.99 -15.89
N GLY A 221 -5.28 -22.75 -16.27
CA GLY A 221 -4.32 -21.99 -15.45
C GLY A 221 -4.44 -20.47 -15.57
N THR A 222 -5.22 -19.93 -16.50
CA THR A 222 -5.35 -18.48 -16.74
C THR A 222 -6.77 -18.07 -17.10
N ILE A 223 -7.09 -16.77 -16.96
CA ILE A 223 -8.40 -16.24 -17.37
C ILE A 223 -8.64 -16.42 -18.88
N GLY A 224 -7.60 -16.27 -19.70
CA GLY A 224 -7.69 -16.51 -21.15
C GLY A 224 -8.10 -17.96 -21.47
N ALA A 225 -7.50 -18.94 -20.78
CA ALA A 225 -7.86 -20.35 -20.94
C ALA A 225 -9.31 -20.65 -20.49
N ILE A 226 -9.79 -19.97 -19.44
CA ILE A 226 -11.18 -20.06 -19.00
C ILE A 226 -12.12 -19.49 -20.08
N ARG A 227 -11.78 -18.33 -20.65
CA ARG A 227 -12.56 -17.70 -21.73
C ARG A 227 -12.72 -18.62 -22.92
N GLU A 228 -11.62 -19.14 -23.43
CA GLU A 228 -11.61 -20.04 -24.59
C GLU A 228 -12.42 -21.32 -24.33
N CYS A 229 -12.30 -21.90 -23.14
CA CYS A 229 -13.08 -23.06 -22.75
C CYS A 229 -14.59 -22.77 -22.66
N CYS A 230 -14.98 -21.65 -22.06
CA CYS A 230 -16.37 -21.23 -21.95
C CYS A 230 -16.99 -20.95 -23.33
N GLU A 231 -16.29 -20.21 -24.19
CA GLU A 231 -16.75 -19.90 -25.56
C GLU A 231 -16.90 -21.19 -26.39
N GLY A 232 -15.93 -22.10 -26.30
CA GLY A 232 -16.00 -23.41 -26.95
C GLY A 232 -17.22 -24.22 -26.48
N ASN A 233 -17.44 -24.33 -25.17
CA ASN A 233 -18.58 -25.08 -24.63
C ASN A 233 -19.93 -24.45 -25.01
N TYR A 234 -20.03 -23.11 -25.03
CA TYR A 234 -21.26 -22.41 -25.43
C TYR A 234 -21.57 -22.60 -26.92
N SER A 235 -20.54 -22.63 -27.78
CA SER A 235 -20.70 -22.93 -29.20
C SER A 235 -21.21 -24.37 -29.43
N MET A 236 -20.68 -25.34 -28.68
CA MET A 236 -21.13 -26.74 -28.72
C MET A 236 -22.57 -26.90 -28.23
N LEU A 237 -22.94 -26.23 -27.12
CA LEU A 237 -24.33 -26.21 -26.63
C LEU A 237 -25.28 -25.64 -27.67
N THR A 238 -24.90 -24.54 -28.33
CA THR A 238 -25.73 -23.91 -29.37
C THR A 238 -25.95 -24.85 -30.55
N ALA A 239 -24.89 -25.54 -31.00
CA ALA A 239 -25.00 -26.54 -32.06
C ALA A 239 -25.86 -27.75 -31.62
N ALA A 240 -25.71 -28.23 -30.39
CA ALA A 240 -26.53 -29.31 -29.85
C ALA A 240 -28.00 -28.88 -29.71
N ALA A 241 -28.28 -27.66 -29.27
CA ALA A 241 -29.63 -27.09 -29.19
C ALA A 241 -30.32 -27.08 -30.55
N ASP A 242 -29.60 -26.69 -31.61
CA ASP A 242 -30.11 -26.66 -32.97
C ASP A 242 -30.46 -28.08 -33.46
N LYS A 243 -29.60 -29.07 -33.18
CA LYS A 243 -29.87 -30.48 -33.46
C LYS A 243 -31.09 -30.99 -32.68
N VAL A 244 -31.23 -30.67 -31.39
CA VAL A 244 -32.37 -31.09 -30.55
C VAL A 244 -33.66 -30.52 -31.13
N ALA A 245 -33.70 -29.22 -31.44
CA ALA A 245 -34.90 -28.57 -31.99
C ALA A 245 -35.33 -29.18 -33.33
N ALA A 246 -34.37 -29.50 -34.20
CA ALA A 246 -34.61 -30.15 -35.49
C ALA A 246 -35.11 -31.59 -35.31
N ALA A 247 -34.43 -32.39 -34.45
CA ALA A 247 -34.82 -33.76 -34.15
C ALA A 247 -36.21 -33.83 -33.51
N ALA A 248 -36.50 -32.94 -32.54
CA ALA A 248 -37.78 -32.84 -31.87
C ALA A 248 -38.93 -32.53 -32.85
N SER A 249 -38.69 -31.64 -33.82
CA SER A 249 -39.68 -31.31 -34.85
C SER A 249 -39.93 -32.47 -35.82
N SER A 250 -38.89 -33.21 -36.18
CA SER A 250 -39.00 -34.39 -37.05
C SER A 250 -39.78 -35.54 -36.40
N VAL A 251 -39.41 -35.88 -35.15
CA VAL A 251 -40.10 -36.92 -34.35
C VAL A 251 -41.55 -36.49 -34.08
N GLU A 252 -41.76 -35.21 -33.78
CA GLU A 252 -43.00 -34.43 -33.93
C GLU A 252 -43.97 -34.98 -34.99
N ASN A 253 -43.58 -34.70 -36.23
CA ASN A 253 -44.37 -34.96 -37.42
C ASN A 253 -44.60 -36.46 -37.64
N GLN A 254 -43.62 -37.30 -37.29
CA GLN A 254 -43.75 -38.75 -37.42
C GLN A 254 -44.76 -39.34 -36.41
N LEU A 255 -44.82 -38.80 -35.19
CA LEU A 255 -45.74 -39.25 -34.15
C LEU A 255 -47.17 -38.75 -34.37
N GLN A 256 -47.35 -37.51 -34.84
CA GLN A 256 -48.69 -36.98 -35.15
C GLN A 256 -49.38 -37.75 -36.29
N GLY A 257 -48.63 -38.30 -37.24
CA GLY A 257 -49.16 -39.14 -38.31
C GLY A 257 -49.56 -40.56 -37.90
N ALA A 258 -49.15 -41.02 -36.71
CA ALA A 258 -49.29 -42.43 -36.29
C ALA A 258 -50.53 -42.73 -35.42
N GLY A 259 -51.20 -41.72 -34.86
CA GLY A 259 -52.46 -41.89 -34.12
C GLY A 259 -52.38 -42.79 -32.86
N GLU A 260 -51.21 -43.00 -32.26
CA GLU A 260 -51.04 -43.95 -31.15
C GLU A 260 -51.40 -43.36 -29.75
N VAL A 261 -51.88 -44.23 -28.85
CA VAL A 261 -52.24 -43.91 -27.45
C VAL A 261 -51.21 -44.55 -26.49
N GLY A 262 -50.75 -43.80 -25.47
CA GLY A 262 -49.84 -44.31 -24.43
C GLY A 262 -48.57 -43.47 -24.24
N LEU A 263 -47.42 -44.12 -23.99
CA LEU A 263 -46.12 -43.47 -23.72
C LEU A 263 -45.67 -42.49 -24.84
N LEU A 264 -46.07 -42.74 -26.09
CA LEU A 264 -45.77 -41.87 -27.23
C LEU A 264 -46.56 -40.54 -27.22
N HIS A 265 -47.73 -40.51 -26.59
CA HIS A 265 -48.47 -39.27 -26.34
C HIS A 265 -47.78 -38.41 -25.27
N SER A 266 -47.18 -39.04 -24.26
CA SER A 266 -46.34 -38.35 -23.26
C SER A 266 -45.05 -37.79 -23.87
N CYS A 267 -44.49 -38.44 -24.90
CA CYS A 267 -43.39 -37.87 -25.71
C CYS A 267 -43.81 -36.57 -26.41
N LEU A 268 -44.97 -36.57 -27.07
CA LEU A 268 -45.50 -35.39 -27.79
C LEU A 268 -45.64 -34.15 -26.88
N ALA A 269 -46.17 -34.33 -25.67
CA ALA A 269 -46.32 -33.23 -24.71
C ALA A 269 -44.97 -32.64 -24.25
N SER A 270 -43.94 -33.48 -24.16
CA SER A 270 -42.61 -33.09 -23.71
C SER A 270 -41.76 -32.47 -24.84
N LEU A 271 -41.98 -32.91 -26.09
CA LEU A 271 -41.36 -32.36 -27.30
C LEU A 271 -41.74 -30.90 -27.58
N ALA A 272 -42.98 -30.52 -27.26
CA ALA A 272 -43.49 -29.16 -27.47
C ALA A 272 -42.64 -28.07 -26.80
N LYS A 273 -42.03 -28.36 -25.64
CA LYS A 273 -41.13 -27.41 -24.94
C LYS A 273 -39.74 -27.33 -25.57
N LEU A 274 -39.24 -28.44 -26.11
CA LEU A 274 -37.89 -28.55 -26.70
C LEU A 274 -37.81 -28.00 -28.13
N LYS A 275 -38.94 -27.67 -28.76
CA LYS A 275 -38.99 -26.97 -30.06
C LYS A 275 -38.57 -25.50 -29.98
N ASN A 276 -38.66 -24.91 -28.80
CA ASN A 276 -38.29 -23.52 -28.63
C ASN A 276 -36.76 -23.39 -28.59
N ILE A 277 -36.16 -23.09 -29.73
CA ILE A 277 -34.70 -22.97 -29.89
C ILE A 277 -34.12 -21.87 -28.99
N SER A 278 -34.88 -20.79 -28.72
CA SER A 278 -34.45 -19.72 -27.81
C SER A 278 -34.41 -20.17 -26.35
N PHE A 279 -35.29 -21.10 -25.98
CA PHE A 279 -35.29 -21.75 -24.67
C PHE A 279 -34.15 -22.76 -24.52
N LEU A 280 -33.81 -23.52 -25.57
CA LEU A 280 -32.64 -24.40 -25.53
C LEU A 280 -31.33 -23.62 -25.49
N ARG A 281 -31.22 -22.57 -26.31
CA ARG A 281 -30.00 -21.73 -26.37
C ARG A 281 -29.81 -20.88 -25.11
N SER A 282 -30.84 -20.64 -24.30
CA SER A 282 -30.67 -19.93 -23.02
C SER A 282 -29.81 -20.72 -22.04
N GLY A 283 -29.79 -22.04 -22.15
CA GLY A 283 -29.01 -22.91 -21.27
C GLY A 283 -29.43 -22.82 -19.80
N ASP A 284 -30.67 -22.42 -19.54
CA ASP A 284 -31.22 -22.30 -18.18
C ASP A 284 -31.38 -23.68 -17.53
N ASP A 285 -31.31 -23.77 -16.20
CA ASP A 285 -31.44 -25.05 -15.48
C ASP A 285 -32.82 -25.69 -15.70
N ALA A 286 -33.83 -24.84 -15.96
CA ALA A 286 -35.17 -25.24 -16.37
C ALA A 286 -35.22 -26.07 -17.67
N VAL A 287 -34.15 -26.09 -18.48
CA VAL A 287 -34.06 -26.88 -19.72
C VAL A 287 -33.65 -28.33 -19.44
N LYS A 288 -32.96 -28.59 -18.33
CA LYS A 288 -32.41 -29.91 -17.97
C LYS A 288 -33.50 -30.91 -17.61
N GLU A 289 -34.51 -30.45 -16.87
CA GLU A 289 -35.67 -31.26 -16.46
C GLU A 289 -36.46 -31.82 -17.66
N PRO A 290 -36.88 -31.02 -18.66
CA PRO A 290 -37.52 -31.52 -19.88
C PRO A 290 -36.69 -32.55 -20.64
N CYS A 291 -35.37 -32.34 -20.77
CA CYS A 291 -34.49 -33.24 -21.50
C CYS A 291 -34.39 -34.61 -20.79
N GLN A 292 -34.19 -34.61 -19.47
CA GLN A 292 -34.12 -35.83 -18.66
C GLN A 292 -35.44 -36.57 -18.59
N ALA A 293 -36.56 -35.85 -18.50
CA ALA A 293 -37.89 -36.43 -18.56
C ALA A 293 -38.11 -37.14 -19.89
N LEU A 294 -37.73 -36.52 -21.02
CA LEU A 294 -37.85 -37.13 -22.34
C LEU A 294 -36.97 -38.37 -22.50
N LEU A 295 -35.71 -38.30 -22.07
CA LEU A 295 -34.80 -39.45 -22.08
C LEU A 295 -35.37 -40.64 -21.30
N LYS A 296 -35.99 -40.39 -20.14
CA LYS A 296 -36.65 -41.44 -19.35
C LYS A 296 -37.86 -42.04 -20.06
N ILE A 297 -38.65 -41.24 -20.78
CA ILE A 297 -39.79 -41.76 -21.56
C ILE A 297 -39.27 -42.60 -22.72
N ILE A 298 -38.29 -42.11 -23.47
CA ILE A 298 -37.66 -42.85 -24.60
C ILE A 298 -37.10 -44.18 -24.11
N GLY A 299 -36.44 -44.20 -22.95
CA GLY A 299 -35.90 -45.40 -22.29
C GLY A 299 -36.91 -46.51 -22.01
N ASN A 300 -38.22 -46.22 -21.99
CA ASN A 300 -39.28 -47.20 -21.77
C ASN A 300 -40.00 -47.63 -23.07
N VAL A 301 -39.61 -47.09 -24.23
CA VAL A 301 -40.12 -47.48 -25.54
C VAL A 301 -39.33 -48.68 -26.08
N SER A 302 -39.99 -49.61 -26.77
CA SER A 302 -39.32 -50.75 -27.40
C SER A 302 -38.38 -50.33 -28.53
N ASP A 303 -37.30 -51.07 -28.74
CA ASP A 303 -36.26 -50.73 -29.73
C ASP A 303 -36.80 -50.60 -31.16
N GLU A 304 -37.78 -51.45 -31.52
CA GLU A 304 -38.48 -51.41 -32.81
C GLU A 304 -39.19 -50.06 -33.02
N LYS A 305 -39.91 -49.58 -32.00
CA LYS A 305 -40.59 -48.28 -32.05
C LYS A 305 -39.59 -47.12 -32.00
N ARG A 306 -38.47 -47.27 -31.28
CA ARG A 306 -37.42 -46.23 -31.26
C ARG A 306 -36.78 -46.03 -32.62
N ALA A 307 -36.54 -47.11 -33.36
CA ALA A 307 -36.03 -47.06 -34.72
C ALA A 307 -37.07 -46.50 -35.69
N GLN A 308 -38.33 -46.94 -35.58
CA GLN A 308 -39.43 -46.52 -36.47
C GLN A 308 -39.71 -45.01 -36.41
N PHE A 309 -39.68 -44.40 -35.22
CA PHE A 309 -40.05 -43.00 -35.01
C PHE A 309 -38.84 -42.07 -34.78
N GLY A 310 -37.63 -42.52 -35.09
CA GLY A 310 -36.41 -41.70 -34.95
C GLY A 310 -36.05 -41.33 -33.51
N LEU A 311 -36.63 -42.00 -32.50
CA LEU A 311 -36.39 -41.71 -31.08
C LEU A 311 -34.95 -42.06 -30.66
N ALA A 312 -34.31 -43.04 -31.31
CA ALA A 312 -32.91 -43.37 -31.06
C ALA A 312 -31.96 -42.22 -31.45
N PHE A 313 -32.26 -41.51 -32.55
CA PHE A 313 -31.51 -40.32 -32.96
C PHE A 313 -31.74 -39.17 -31.97
N LEU A 314 -32.99 -38.94 -31.57
CA LEU A 314 -33.34 -37.93 -30.58
C LEU A 314 -32.68 -38.18 -29.22
N GLU A 315 -32.64 -39.44 -28.77
CA GLU A 315 -31.94 -39.87 -27.55
C GLU A 315 -30.45 -39.50 -27.59
N GLY A 316 -29.77 -39.79 -28.71
CA GLY A 316 -28.36 -39.44 -28.90
C GLY A 316 -28.10 -37.93 -28.83
N VAL A 317 -28.93 -37.14 -29.51
CA VAL A 317 -28.79 -35.67 -29.54
C VAL A 317 -29.16 -35.03 -28.19
N LEU A 318 -30.11 -35.59 -27.45
CA LEU A 318 -30.45 -35.13 -26.09
C LEU A 318 -29.33 -35.42 -25.09
N ASN A 319 -28.70 -36.60 -25.18
CA ASN A 319 -27.52 -36.90 -24.37
C ASN A 319 -26.36 -35.95 -24.69
N GLU A 320 -26.11 -35.66 -25.98
CA GLU A 320 -25.12 -34.66 -26.41
C GLU A 320 -25.41 -33.28 -25.79
N TYR A 321 -26.67 -32.83 -25.82
CA TYR A 321 -27.07 -31.55 -25.22
C TYR A 321 -26.90 -31.53 -23.69
N VAL A 322 -27.30 -32.59 -22.99
CA VAL A 322 -27.16 -32.71 -21.52
C VAL A 322 -25.69 -32.73 -21.11
N ASP A 323 -24.83 -33.38 -21.90
CA ASP A 323 -23.38 -33.40 -21.69
C ASP A 323 -22.77 -32.01 -21.88
N CYS A 324 -23.13 -31.30 -22.97
CA CYS A 324 -22.71 -29.92 -23.21
C CYS A 324 -23.16 -28.97 -22.08
N LYS A 325 -24.42 -29.06 -21.63
CA LYS A 325 -24.94 -28.25 -20.52
C LYS A 325 -24.20 -28.57 -19.21
N THR A 326 -23.95 -29.84 -18.92
CA THR A 326 -23.18 -30.26 -17.74
C THR A 326 -21.72 -29.78 -17.79
N ALA A 327 -21.12 -29.65 -18.98
CA ALA A 327 -19.80 -29.06 -19.15
C ALA A 327 -19.80 -27.54 -18.87
N ILE A 328 -20.85 -26.83 -19.28
CA ILE A 328 -21.03 -25.40 -18.98
C ILE A 328 -21.28 -25.18 -17.49
N ASP A 329 -22.14 -25.97 -16.85
CA ASP A 329 -22.39 -25.92 -15.39
C ASP A 329 -21.10 -26.14 -14.58
N LYS A 330 -20.11 -26.83 -15.19
CA LYS A 330 -18.80 -27.05 -14.57
C LYS A 330 -17.83 -25.90 -14.80
N CYS A 331 -18.04 -25.03 -15.77
CA CYS A 331 -17.19 -23.86 -16.01
C CYS A 331 -17.33 -22.85 -14.87
N PRO A 332 -16.24 -22.16 -14.47
CA PRO A 332 -16.32 -21.05 -13.52
C PRO A 332 -17.12 -19.89 -14.12
N ASP A 333 -17.80 -19.10 -13.28
CA ASP A 333 -18.35 -17.83 -13.75
C ASP A 333 -17.21 -16.87 -14.12
N ILE A 334 -16.97 -16.71 -15.42
CA ILE A 334 -15.90 -15.85 -15.91
C ILE A 334 -16.10 -14.39 -15.48
N ARG A 335 -17.34 -13.94 -15.27
CA ARG A 335 -17.61 -12.57 -14.81
C ARG A 335 -17.15 -12.35 -13.39
N SER A 336 -17.35 -13.34 -12.51
CA SER A 336 -16.85 -13.27 -11.12
C SER A 336 -15.32 -13.29 -11.08
N VAL A 337 -14.68 -14.11 -11.91
CA VAL A 337 -13.21 -14.18 -12.04
C VAL A 337 -12.62 -12.87 -12.57
N ILE A 338 -13.20 -12.29 -13.61
CA ILE A 338 -12.78 -10.97 -14.13
C ILE A 338 -12.98 -9.90 -13.06
N ARG A 339 -14.13 -9.88 -12.38
CA ARG A 339 -14.38 -8.92 -11.29
C ARG A 339 -13.36 -9.05 -10.16
N ALA A 340 -12.93 -10.26 -9.82
CA ALA A 340 -11.87 -10.49 -8.84
C ALA A 340 -10.52 -9.95 -9.32
N ALA A 341 -10.19 -10.10 -10.61
CA ALA A 341 -8.98 -9.54 -11.22
C ALA A 341 -8.98 -8.01 -11.33
N GLU A 342 -10.16 -7.40 -11.48
CA GLU A 342 -10.32 -5.94 -11.58
C GLU A 342 -10.48 -5.23 -10.23
N GLN A 343 -10.29 -5.94 -9.11
CA GLN A 343 -10.36 -5.30 -7.79
C GLN A 343 -9.31 -4.18 -7.68
N PRO A 344 -9.69 -3.03 -7.10
CA PRO A 344 -8.77 -1.91 -6.92
C PRO A 344 -7.68 -2.28 -5.92
N VAL A 345 -6.46 -1.78 -6.15
CA VAL A 345 -5.36 -1.97 -5.21
C VAL A 345 -5.62 -1.12 -3.95
N ILE A 346 -5.61 -1.75 -2.79
CA ILE A 346 -5.74 -1.10 -1.49
C ILE A 346 -4.34 -0.99 -0.89
N LEU A 347 -3.93 0.24 -0.60
CA LEU A 347 -2.63 0.54 -0.02
C LEU A 347 -2.79 1.14 1.37
N ARG A 348 -1.76 0.95 2.19
CA ARG A 348 -1.62 1.67 3.45
C ARG A 348 -1.57 3.18 3.21
N ALA A 349 -2.03 3.99 4.17
CA ALA A 349 -1.96 5.44 4.03
C ALA A 349 -0.52 5.94 4.14
N SER A 350 0.26 5.37 5.05
CA SER A 350 1.66 5.72 5.33
C SER A 350 2.52 5.89 4.06
N VAL A 351 2.32 5.05 3.03
CA VAL A 351 3.11 5.11 1.79
C VAL A 351 2.85 6.37 0.97
N ALA A 352 1.59 6.81 0.89
CA ALA A 352 1.23 8.08 0.25
C ALA A 352 1.70 9.27 1.09
N ILE A 353 1.59 9.16 2.42
CA ILE A 353 2.00 10.19 3.36
C ILE A 353 3.51 10.44 3.31
N ALA A 354 4.33 9.40 3.09
CA ALA A 354 5.76 9.58 2.85
C ALA A 354 6.03 10.53 1.68
N GLY A 355 5.22 10.46 0.62
CA GLY A 355 5.29 11.35 -0.54
C GLY A 355 4.86 12.77 -0.18
N VAL A 356 3.77 12.90 0.60
CA VAL A 356 3.32 14.19 1.14
C VAL A 356 4.37 14.86 2.01
N TYR A 357 5.10 14.10 2.83
CA TYR A 357 6.23 14.61 3.63
C TYR A 357 7.32 15.17 2.72
N ALA A 358 7.76 14.38 1.73
CA ALA A 358 8.79 14.82 0.79
C ALA A 358 8.38 16.08 0.01
N ARG A 359 7.13 16.15 -0.45
CA ARG A 359 6.57 17.32 -1.14
C ARG A 359 6.51 18.54 -0.22
N THR A 360 5.95 18.39 0.97
CA THR A 360 5.79 19.49 1.94
C THR A 360 7.15 20.04 2.36
N ASP A 361 8.11 19.18 2.64
CA ASP A 361 9.46 19.59 3.04
C ASP A 361 10.16 20.38 1.93
N ARG A 362 10.03 19.93 0.67
CA ARG A 362 10.63 20.61 -0.49
C ARG A 362 10.02 21.98 -0.73
N GLU A 363 8.70 22.10 -0.60
CA GLU A 363 7.96 23.33 -0.91
C GLU A 363 7.94 24.34 0.25
N ARG A 364 7.91 23.86 1.50
CA ARG A 364 7.59 24.68 2.68
C ARG A 364 8.55 24.47 3.85
N GLY A 365 9.46 23.50 3.77
CA GLY A 365 10.39 23.14 4.85
C GLY A 365 9.79 22.15 5.86
N VAL A 366 10.66 21.41 6.54
CA VAL A 366 10.30 20.35 7.51
C VAL A 366 9.49 20.84 8.71
N TRP A 367 9.57 22.14 9.01
CA TRP A 367 8.80 22.81 10.07
C TRP A 367 7.32 23.05 9.70
N LYS A 368 6.92 22.83 8.44
CA LYS A 368 5.51 22.90 8.04
C LYS A 368 4.83 21.57 8.30
N ALA A 369 3.68 21.59 8.98
CA ALA A 369 2.86 20.41 9.16
C ALA A 369 2.46 19.77 7.81
N PRO A 370 2.69 18.46 7.60
CA PRO A 370 2.31 17.72 6.39
C PRO A 370 0.82 17.33 6.40
N ALA A 371 -0.02 18.31 6.74
CA ALA A 371 -1.48 18.20 6.80
C ALA A 371 -2.12 19.32 5.99
N ASN A 372 -3.42 19.15 5.70
CA ASN A 372 -4.19 19.95 4.76
C ASN A 372 -3.67 19.84 3.32
N VAL A 373 -3.12 18.67 2.96
CA VAL A 373 -2.56 18.38 1.64
C VAL A 373 -3.40 17.30 0.95
N GLU A 374 -3.75 17.53 -0.30
CA GLU A 374 -4.52 16.58 -1.13
C GLU A 374 -3.65 15.41 -1.61
N LEU A 375 -4.24 14.22 -1.62
CA LEU A 375 -3.64 12.99 -2.10
C LEU A 375 -4.02 12.73 -3.55
N SER A 376 -3.02 12.36 -4.35
CA SER A 376 -3.18 11.91 -5.74
C SER A 376 -3.26 10.39 -5.81
N GLY A 377 -3.98 9.85 -6.80
CA GLY A 377 -4.10 8.39 -7.03
C GLY A 377 -5.09 7.66 -6.12
N VAL A 378 -5.84 8.39 -5.28
CA VAL A 378 -6.81 7.83 -4.32
C VAL A 378 -8.25 7.94 -4.86
N ALA A 379 -8.97 6.83 -4.85
CA ALA A 379 -10.36 6.71 -5.29
C ALA A 379 -11.35 6.47 -4.14
N GLY A 380 -10.87 6.14 -2.95
CA GLY A 380 -11.71 5.81 -1.80
C GLY A 380 -10.93 5.63 -0.51
N LEU A 381 -11.64 5.66 0.62
CA LEU A 381 -11.10 5.30 1.93
C LEU A 381 -11.73 3.99 2.38
N VAL A 382 -10.90 3.09 2.90
CA VAL A 382 -11.33 1.77 3.36
C VAL A 382 -10.70 1.40 4.69
N SER A 383 -11.42 0.58 5.43
CA SER A 383 -10.91 -0.10 6.61
C SER A 383 -10.58 -1.54 6.24
N VAL A 384 -9.37 -1.99 6.55
CA VAL A 384 -8.94 -3.38 6.37
C VAL A 384 -8.91 -4.05 7.74
N ASN A 385 -9.68 -5.11 7.92
CA ASN A 385 -9.65 -5.91 9.13
C ASN A 385 -8.45 -6.88 9.06
N PRO A 386 -7.48 -6.80 9.99
CA PRO A 386 -6.26 -7.60 9.91
C PRO A 386 -6.46 -9.08 10.28
N ASP A 387 -7.57 -9.45 10.93
CA ASP A 387 -7.86 -10.83 11.32
C ASP A 387 -8.61 -11.59 10.23
N THR A 388 -9.52 -10.91 9.52
CA THR A 388 -10.39 -11.53 8.50
C THR A 388 -10.02 -11.15 7.08
N GLY A 389 -9.18 -10.13 6.88
CA GLY A 389 -8.90 -9.54 5.56
C GLY A 389 -10.08 -8.76 4.98
N ARG A 390 -11.20 -8.63 5.72
CA ARG A 390 -12.40 -7.93 5.23
C ARG A 390 -12.11 -6.45 4.99
N ILE A 391 -12.58 -5.95 3.86
CA ILE A 391 -12.47 -4.55 3.45
C ILE A 391 -13.84 -3.91 3.55
N ASP A 392 -13.96 -2.86 4.35
CA ASP A 392 -15.18 -2.08 4.53
C ASP A 392 -14.97 -0.65 4.04
N GLU A 393 -15.93 -0.09 3.29
CA GLU A 393 -15.89 1.34 2.95
C GLU A 393 -16.05 2.18 4.21
N ILE A 394 -15.30 3.28 4.30
CA ILE A 394 -15.36 4.13 5.48
C ILE A 394 -15.36 5.61 5.10
N ARG A 395 -16.19 6.36 5.81
CA ARG A 395 -16.19 7.82 5.77
C ARG A 395 -15.75 8.34 7.13
N VAL A 396 -14.74 9.22 7.12
CA VAL A 396 -14.27 9.89 8.33
C VAL A 396 -15.02 11.20 8.53
N ASP A 397 -16.14 11.09 9.24
CA ASP A 397 -16.88 12.24 9.77
C ASP A 397 -16.17 12.83 11.00
N ASP A 398 -16.75 13.90 11.58
CA ASP A 398 -16.13 14.57 12.72
C ASP A 398 -16.12 13.70 13.98
N ALA A 399 -17.14 12.86 14.20
CA ALA A 399 -17.21 11.97 15.35
C ALA A 399 -16.11 10.90 15.30
N LEU A 400 -15.90 10.27 14.14
CA LEU A 400 -14.80 9.32 13.95
C LEU A 400 -13.44 10.02 13.99
N ASN A 401 -13.34 11.24 13.44
CA ASN A 401 -12.12 12.03 13.54
C ASN A 401 -11.75 12.37 15.00
N ASP A 402 -12.73 12.69 15.84
CA ASP A 402 -12.50 12.92 17.27
C ASP A 402 -12.00 11.66 17.99
N GLN A 403 -12.51 10.48 17.61
CA GLN A 403 -12.02 9.19 18.12
C GLN A 403 -10.56 8.96 17.69
N LEU A 404 -10.23 9.21 16.43
CA LEU A 404 -8.87 9.11 15.90
C LEU A 404 -7.90 10.03 16.64
N ILE A 405 -8.29 11.29 16.85
CA ILE A 405 -7.48 12.28 17.58
C ILE A 405 -7.21 11.83 19.02
N LYS A 406 -8.21 11.27 19.71
CA LYS A 406 -8.05 10.72 21.07
C LYS A 406 -7.11 9.50 21.08
N GLY A 407 -7.13 8.70 20.02
CA GLY A 407 -6.22 7.57 19.81
C GLY A 407 -4.82 7.96 19.30
N GLY A 408 -4.53 9.25 19.08
CA GLY A 408 -3.24 9.69 18.53
C GLY A 408 -3.05 9.35 17.05
N VAL A 409 -4.13 9.12 16.31
CA VAL A 409 -4.12 8.74 14.89
C VAL A 409 -4.49 9.93 14.01
N ASN A 410 -3.74 10.13 12.95
CA ASN A 410 -4.00 11.17 11.96
C ASN A 410 -4.99 10.68 10.90
N ALA A 411 -6.05 11.44 10.65
CA ALA A 411 -7.06 11.09 9.69
C ALA A 411 -6.65 11.44 8.25
N VAL A 412 -7.06 10.62 7.28
CA VAL A 412 -7.29 11.02 5.89
C VAL A 412 -8.80 11.20 5.71
N ARG A 413 -9.21 12.34 5.16
CA ARG A 413 -10.63 12.71 5.03
C ARG A 413 -10.98 13.10 3.61
N PHE A 414 -12.23 12.88 3.22
CA PHE A 414 -12.75 13.36 1.95
C PHE A 414 -13.45 14.71 2.12
N PHE A 415 -13.10 15.69 1.29
CA PHE A 415 -13.76 16.98 1.22
C PHE A 415 -14.27 17.24 -0.19
N SER A 416 -15.54 17.63 -0.31
CA SER A 416 -16.12 17.99 -1.60
C SER A 416 -15.32 19.14 -2.24
N GLY A 417 -14.94 18.99 -3.51
CA GLY A 417 -14.13 19.97 -4.25
C GLY A 417 -12.62 19.96 -3.97
N ARG A 418 -12.13 19.16 -3.00
CA ARG A 418 -10.70 19.01 -2.67
C ARG A 418 -10.19 17.57 -2.64
N GLY A 419 -11.06 16.60 -2.91
CA GLY A 419 -10.69 15.19 -2.90
C GLY A 419 -10.33 14.66 -1.51
N TYR A 420 -9.35 13.75 -1.47
CA TYR A 420 -8.86 13.12 -0.25
C TYR A 420 -7.70 13.92 0.33
N VAL A 421 -7.80 14.33 1.59
CA VAL A 421 -6.87 15.27 2.22
C VAL A 421 -6.35 14.67 3.53
N VAL A 422 -5.05 14.80 3.76
CA VAL A 422 -4.41 14.48 5.05
C VAL A 422 -4.85 15.50 6.09
N TRP A 423 -5.46 15.06 7.19
CA TRP A 423 -6.14 15.90 8.16
C TRP A 423 -5.64 15.71 9.61
N GLY A 424 -4.34 15.47 9.78
CA GLY A 424 -3.69 15.38 11.08
C GLY A 424 -2.17 15.51 10.98
N ALA A 425 -1.54 16.03 12.02
CA ALA A 425 -0.07 16.19 12.09
C ALA A 425 0.48 15.89 13.50
N ARG A 426 -0.14 14.95 14.22
CA ARG A 426 0.26 14.52 15.57
C ARG A 426 1.16 13.28 15.53
N THR A 427 2.09 13.19 16.47
CA THR A 427 2.88 11.97 16.73
C THR A 427 2.09 11.03 17.64
N LEU A 428 2.64 9.85 17.93
CA LEU A 428 2.01 8.84 18.81
C LEU A 428 2.19 9.12 20.31
N VAL A 429 2.76 10.27 20.69
CA VAL A 429 2.91 10.60 22.11
C VAL A 429 1.55 10.72 22.80
N ASN A 430 1.53 10.42 24.10
CA ASN A 430 0.35 10.60 24.91
C ASN A 430 -0.12 12.07 24.84
N SER A 431 -1.45 12.29 24.82
CA SER A 431 -2.05 13.62 24.82
C SER A 431 -1.56 14.55 25.95
N ALA A 432 -1.10 14.02 27.09
CA ALA A 432 -0.49 14.83 28.16
C ALA A 432 0.87 15.44 27.77
N GLU A 433 1.62 14.80 26.87
CA GLU A 433 2.89 15.29 26.36
C GLU A 433 2.65 16.38 25.31
N THR A 434 3.17 17.58 25.56
CA THR A 434 2.95 18.75 24.70
C THR A 434 4.18 19.13 23.88
N ALA A 435 5.39 18.77 24.31
CA ALA A 435 6.62 19.17 23.64
C ALA A 435 6.76 18.50 22.26
N TRP A 436 6.48 17.20 22.20
CA TRP A 436 6.67 16.37 21.01
C TRP A 436 5.37 15.98 20.31
N ARG A 437 4.27 16.67 20.62
CA ARG A 437 2.93 16.35 20.10
C ARG A 437 2.84 16.39 18.57
N TYR A 438 3.57 17.30 17.93
CA TYR A 438 3.42 17.59 16.51
C TYR A 438 4.59 17.06 15.69
N ILE A 439 4.25 16.43 14.57
CA ILE A 439 5.18 15.91 13.55
C ILE A 439 6.20 16.97 13.11
N PRO A 440 5.82 18.19 12.67
CA PRO A 440 6.80 19.18 12.21
C PRO A 440 7.77 19.62 13.30
N VAL A 441 7.36 19.59 14.57
CA VAL A 441 8.25 19.93 15.69
C VAL A 441 9.30 18.82 15.84
N ARG A 442 8.89 17.55 15.96
CA ARG A 442 9.84 16.45 16.09
C ARG A 442 10.79 16.36 14.89
N ARG A 443 10.25 16.38 13.67
CA ARG A 443 11.06 16.27 12.45
C ARG A 443 12.00 17.45 12.24
N LEU A 444 11.66 18.65 12.69
CA LEU A 444 12.59 19.78 12.69
C LEU A 444 13.79 19.51 13.60
N PHE A 445 13.56 19.01 14.81
CA PHE A 445 14.66 18.64 15.71
C PHE A 445 15.50 17.50 15.13
N ASP A 446 14.88 16.49 14.51
CA ASP A 446 15.59 15.37 13.87
C ASP A 446 16.49 15.86 12.72
N ALA A 447 15.99 16.77 11.89
CA ALA A 447 16.76 17.37 10.80
C ALA A 447 17.92 18.22 11.32
N VAL A 448 17.70 19.05 12.34
CA VAL A 448 18.74 19.88 12.96
C VAL A 448 19.82 19.01 13.60
N GLU A 449 19.44 17.99 14.36
CA GLU A 449 20.37 17.07 15.02
C GLU A 449 21.27 16.38 14.00
N ARG A 450 20.69 15.82 12.94
CA ARG A 450 21.41 15.15 11.86
C ARG A 450 22.34 16.11 11.10
N ASP A 451 21.84 17.26 10.64
CA ASP A 451 22.62 18.21 9.86
C ASP A 451 23.80 18.78 10.69
N VAL A 452 23.59 19.03 11.98
CA VAL A 452 24.66 19.45 12.91
C VAL A 452 25.64 18.31 13.15
N GLN A 453 25.16 17.09 13.41
CA GLN A 453 26.02 15.92 13.63
C GLN A 453 26.96 15.68 12.44
N ASP A 454 26.44 15.76 11.20
CA ASP A 454 27.23 15.56 9.99
C ASP A 454 28.30 16.64 9.82
N ALA A 455 27.96 17.91 10.09
CA ALA A 455 28.95 18.99 10.03
C ALA A 455 30.01 18.90 11.14
N MET A 456 29.64 18.41 12.33
CA MET A 456 30.58 18.29 13.46
C MET A 456 31.57 17.13 13.29
N ARG A 457 31.38 16.22 12.33
CA ARG A 457 32.34 15.12 12.05
C ARG A 457 33.74 15.64 11.75
N VAL A 458 33.85 16.81 11.12
CA VAL A 458 35.13 17.45 10.76
C VAL A 458 35.85 18.03 11.99
N ALA A 459 35.14 18.29 13.10
CA ALA A 459 35.74 18.75 14.35
C ALA A 459 36.30 17.60 15.21
N VAL A 460 36.07 16.34 14.83
CA VAL A 460 36.60 15.18 15.55
C VAL A 460 38.12 15.12 15.34
N PHE A 461 38.88 14.97 16.42
CA PHE A 461 40.36 15.03 16.48
C PHE A 461 40.98 16.41 16.29
N GLU A 462 40.19 17.48 16.18
CA GLU A 462 40.72 18.84 16.28
C GLU A 462 41.16 19.16 17.72
N PRO A 463 42.13 20.08 17.93
CA PRO A 463 42.53 20.51 19.26
C PRO A 463 41.33 21.00 20.08
N ASN A 464 41.10 20.43 21.27
CA ASN A 464 39.98 20.80 22.15
C ASN A 464 40.27 22.11 22.90
N ASN A 465 40.21 23.24 22.18
CA ASN A 465 40.55 24.57 22.69
C ASN A 465 39.54 25.65 22.24
N GLN A 466 39.71 26.87 22.75
CA GLN A 466 38.81 28.00 22.51
C GLN A 466 38.57 28.33 21.02
N PRO A 467 39.58 28.33 20.12
CA PRO A 467 39.37 28.46 18.68
C PRO A 467 38.36 27.44 18.11
N THR A 468 38.54 26.15 18.42
CA THR A 468 37.63 25.08 17.96
C THR A 468 36.22 25.31 18.48
N TRP A 469 36.06 25.65 19.75
CA TRP A 469 34.74 25.96 20.35
C TRP A 469 34.06 27.15 19.67
N THR A 470 34.82 28.18 19.34
CA THR A 470 34.31 29.38 18.66
C THR A 470 33.87 29.07 17.22
N SER A 471 34.63 28.22 16.51
CA SER A 471 34.28 27.73 15.19
C SER A 471 32.97 26.93 15.22
N VAL A 472 32.85 25.96 16.13
CA VAL A 472 31.64 25.16 16.34
C VAL A 472 30.42 26.06 16.64
N ARG A 473 30.57 27.01 17.58
CA ARG A 473 29.50 27.95 17.93
C ARG A 473 29.04 28.76 16.73
N THR A 474 29.99 29.29 15.96
CA THR A 474 29.72 30.11 14.77
C THR A 474 28.96 29.33 13.72
N VAL A 475 29.39 28.11 13.41
CA VAL A 475 28.81 27.29 12.34
C VAL A 475 27.39 26.87 12.68
N VAL A 476 27.17 26.37 13.90
CA VAL A 476 25.82 26.01 14.37
C VAL A 476 24.93 27.25 14.42
N GLY A 477 25.46 28.38 14.92
CA GLY A 477 24.73 29.65 14.96
C GLY A 477 24.29 30.15 13.59
N GLN A 478 25.17 30.08 12.58
CA GLN A 478 24.84 30.48 11.20
C GLN A 478 23.78 29.57 10.57
N TYR A 479 23.78 28.27 10.88
CA TYR A 479 22.75 27.35 10.41
C TYR A 479 21.39 27.63 11.04
N LEU A 480 21.33 27.80 12.37
CA LEU A 480 20.08 28.11 13.08
C LEU A 480 19.53 29.50 12.69
N TYR A 481 20.41 30.47 12.42
CA TYR A 481 20.02 31.77 11.89
C TYR A 481 19.27 31.64 10.55
N ARG A 482 19.80 30.85 9.61
CA ARG A 482 19.14 30.59 8.31
C ARG A 482 17.78 29.91 8.49
N LEU A 483 17.63 29.01 9.47
CA LEU A 483 16.34 28.40 9.79
C LEU A 483 15.35 29.42 10.35
N TRP A 484 15.79 30.29 11.26
CA TRP A 484 14.98 31.38 11.81
C TRP A 484 14.53 32.37 10.73
N GLU A 485 15.44 32.80 9.85
CA GLU A 485 15.13 33.72 8.74
C GLU A 485 14.08 33.15 7.78
N ARG A 486 14.05 31.82 7.60
CA ARG A 486 13.03 31.11 6.80
C ARG A 486 11.73 30.83 7.56
N GLY A 487 11.61 31.29 8.80
CA GLY A 487 10.42 31.14 9.64
C GLY A 487 10.25 29.75 10.26
N ALA A 488 11.32 28.95 10.34
CA ALA A 488 11.28 27.63 10.98
C ALA A 488 11.22 27.72 12.51
N LEU A 489 11.81 28.79 13.06
CA LEU A 489 11.92 29.03 14.50
C LEU A 489 11.05 30.22 14.92
N MET A 490 10.44 30.12 16.10
CA MET A 490 9.62 31.15 16.72
C MET A 490 10.50 32.15 17.48
N GLY A 491 10.30 33.44 17.25
CA GLY A 491 10.97 34.52 17.98
C GLY A 491 11.10 35.77 17.12
N ALA A 492 10.93 36.95 17.72
CA ALA A 492 11.09 38.22 17.01
C ALA A 492 12.58 38.54 16.75
N THR A 493 13.48 37.99 17.57
CA THR A 493 14.93 38.08 17.42
C THR A 493 15.57 36.69 17.45
N PRO A 494 16.78 36.51 16.87
CA PRO A 494 17.49 35.23 16.91
C PRO A 494 17.69 34.68 18.33
N GLU A 495 17.93 35.54 19.32
CA GLU A 495 18.19 35.16 20.72
C GLU A 495 16.94 34.60 21.43
N GLN A 496 15.75 34.96 20.95
CA GLN A 496 14.49 34.34 21.40
C GLN A 496 14.24 32.99 20.72
N ALA A 497 14.78 32.82 19.51
CA ALA A 497 14.52 31.66 18.66
C ALA A 497 15.48 30.49 18.93
N TYR A 498 16.74 30.76 19.23
CA TYR A 498 17.73 29.72 19.53
C TYR A 498 18.88 30.20 20.42
N PHE A 499 19.61 29.25 20.99
CA PHE A 499 20.91 29.51 21.62
C PHE A 499 21.90 28.39 21.30
N VAL A 500 23.19 28.75 21.25
CA VAL A 500 24.31 27.80 21.14
C VAL A 500 25.34 28.15 22.21
N ARG A 501 25.60 27.22 23.13
CA ARG A 501 26.55 27.39 24.23
C ARG A 501 27.64 26.33 24.14
N VAL A 502 28.90 26.74 24.30
CA VAL A 502 30.07 25.86 24.26
C VAL A 502 31.27 26.53 24.91
N GLY A 503 31.77 25.98 26.02
CA GLY A 503 32.98 26.51 26.65
C GLY A 503 33.25 25.95 28.05
N LEU A 504 34.46 26.18 28.53
CA LEU A 504 34.86 25.88 29.90
C LEU A 504 34.03 26.71 30.89
N ALA A 505 33.51 26.06 31.93
CA ALA A 505 32.58 26.63 32.92
C ALA A 505 31.22 27.09 32.38
N GLU A 506 30.92 26.84 31.09
CA GLU A 506 29.60 27.07 30.48
C GLU A 506 28.88 25.74 30.18
N THR A 507 29.56 24.85 29.46
CA THR A 507 29.05 23.53 29.10
C THR A 507 29.98 22.39 29.49
N MET A 508 31.26 22.68 29.74
CA MET A 508 32.31 21.71 30.04
C MET A 508 33.06 22.07 31.32
N THR A 509 33.54 21.04 32.02
CA THR A 509 34.49 21.12 33.13
C THR A 509 35.93 20.88 32.64
N ALA A 510 36.93 21.09 33.51
CA ALA A 510 38.31 20.72 33.18
C ALA A 510 38.45 19.21 32.91
N GLU A 511 37.74 18.37 33.68
CA GLU A 511 37.71 16.92 33.49
C GLU A 511 37.10 16.53 32.12
N ASP A 512 36.06 17.24 31.66
CA ASP A 512 35.52 17.03 30.32
C ASP A 512 36.58 17.28 29.24
N ILE A 513 37.39 18.33 29.38
CA ILE A 513 38.44 18.66 28.41
C ILE A 513 39.57 17.64 28.46
N GLU A 514 40.03 17.25 29.66
CA GLU A 514 41.07 16.23 29.86
C GLU A 514 40.64 14.85 29.34
N SER A 515 39.36 14.53 29.45
CA SER A 515 38.77 13.31 28.86
C SER A 515 38.45 13.44 27.36
N GLY A 516 38.82 14.56 26.73
CA GLY A 516 38.65 14.79 25.28
C GLY A 516 37.20 15.05 24.86
N ARG A 517 36.30 15.37 25.79
CA ARG A 517 34.89 15.68 25.50
C ARG A 517 34.72 17.14 25.12
N LEU A 518 33.93 17.38 24.06
CA LEU A 518 33.44 18.69 23.66
C LEU A 518 31.91 18.68 23.74
N ILE A 519 31.35 19.44 24.68
CA ILE A 519 29.90 19.47 24.94
C ILE A 519 29.30 20.79 24.43
N VAL A 520 28.40 20.69 23.46
CA VAL A 520 27.63 21.84 22.92
C VAL A 520 26.19 21.73 23.40
N LYS A 521 25.64 22.82 23.97
CA LYS A 521 24.21 22.91 24.29
C LYS A 521 23.51 23.78 23.25
N ILE A 522 22.55 23.18 22.56
CA ILE A 522 21.74 23.83 21.53
C ILE A 522 20.30 23.83 22.00
N GLY A 523 19.64 24.98 21.96
CA GLY A 523 18.19 25.10 22.15
C GLY A 523 17.56 25.83 20.98
N LEU A 524 16.38 25.39 20.58
CA LEU A 524 15.60 26.02 19.52
C LEU A 524 14.11 26.04 19.87
N ALA A 525 13.43 27.12 19.50
CA ALA A 525 12.00 27.31 19.69
C ALA A 525 11.25 27.01 18.38
N ALA A 526 10.72 25.80 18.24
CA ALA A 526 9.99 25.40 17.04
C ALA A 526 8.60 26.06 16.94
N VAL A 527 8.17 26.39 15.72
CA VAL A 527 6.81 26.88 15.45
C VAL A 527 5.80 25.74 15.59
N ARG A 528 4.72 25.96 16.35
CA ARG A 528 3.61 25.01 16.49
C ARG A 528 2.49 25.32 15.49
N PRO A 529 1.87 24.31 14.85
CA PRO A 529 0.76 24.53 13.94
C PRO A 529 -0.51 24.96 14.69
N ALA A 530 -1.31 25.82 14.07
CA ALA A 530 -2.68 26.11 14.52
C ALA A 530 -3.62 24.98 14.06
N GLU A 531 -4.05 24.13 14.99
CA GLU A 531 -4.95 22.99 14.70
C GLU A 531 -6.43 23.38 14.71
N TYR A 532 -6.80 24.39 15.50
CA TYR A 532 -8.18 24.83 15.69
C TYR A 532 -8.34 26.30 15.36
N ILE A 533 -9.39 26.63 14.61
CA ILE A 533 -9.83 28.01 14.33
C ILE A 533 -11.24 28.14 14.88
N ILE A 534 -11.44 28.99 15.88
CA ILE A 534 -12.74 29.23 16.51
C ILE A 534 -13.28 30.57 16.02
N LEU A 535 -14.33 30.54 15.20
CA LEU A 535 -15.02 31.75 14.74
C LEU A 535 -16.14 32.08 15.72
N GLN A 536 -15.97 33.18 16.46
CA GLN A 536 -17.00 33.71 17.35
C GLN A 536 -17.77 34.81 16.61
N LEU A 537 -18.99 34.51 16.19
CA LEU A 537 -19.86 35.44 15.47
C LEU A 537 -20.85 36.05 16.46
N THR A 538 -20.92 37.38 16.52
CA THR A 538 -21.92 38.13 17.27
C THR A 538 -22.66 39.07 16.34
N GLN A 539 -23.96 39.24 16.58
CA GLN A 539 -24.77 40.29 15.93
C GLN A 539 -24.86 41.55 16.81
N ASP A 540 -24.46 41.46 18.08
CA ASP A 540 -24.43 42.60 18.98
C ASP A 540 -23.17 43.43 18.74
N MET A 541 -23.37 44.58 18.10
CA MET A 541 -22.30 45.53 17.76
C MET A 541 -21.88 46.42 18.92
N VAL A 542 -22.57 46.36 20.07
CA VAL A 542 -22.32 47.27 21.21
C VAL A 542 -21.29 46.70 22.19
N ALA A 543 -20.88 45.44 22.03
CA ALA A 543 -19.98 44.73 22.94
C ALA A 543 -18.62 44.34 22.33
N ILE A 544 -18.00 45.23 21.54
CA ILE A 544 -16.59 45.10 21.09
C ILE A 544 -15.79 46.32 21.53
#